data_AF-A0A3Q8FEW0-F1
#
_entry.id   AF-A0A3Q8FEW0-F1
#
_cell.length_a   1.000
_cell.length_b   1.000
_cell.length_c   1.000
_cell.angle_alpha   90.00
_cell.angle_beta   90.00
_cell.angle_gamma   90.00
#
_symmetry.space_group_name_H-M   'P 1'
#
loop_
_entity.id
_entity.type
_entity.pdbx_description
1 polymer ?
#
loop_
_entity_poly.entity_id
_entity_poly.type
_entity_poly.pdbx_seq_one_letter_code
_entity_poly.pdbx_strand_id
1 'polypeptide(L)'
;MGDTLSGARTDADVAWLARNGYPSTEAARDALLRGGTRGGFTAQERLDPAAILDAEQLALRETSRRGEAMEFLAASAQAGSIYALETFARIHDHGVDGIADPLRASAYRKAAELRGSWPVALAGDRTTLTRQQQMQATLMAHQIIATLDRERQANGLPPLGIDTRPGLDELITGIGTGGGGGAF
;
A
#
# COMPACT_ATOMS: atom_id res chain seq x y z
N MET A 1 -19.32 6.47 -2.44
CA MET A 1 -18.78 5.23 -1.83
C MET A 1 -17.34 5.52 -1.46
N GLY A 2 -17.01 5.57 -0.17
CA GLY A 2 -15.64 5.83 0.29
C GLY A 2 -14.77 4.61 0.06
N ASP A 3 -13.53 4.83 -0.36
CA ASP A 3 -12.54 3.79 -0.56
C ASP A 3 -12.32 3.03 0.76
N THR A 4 -12.63 1.73 0.75
CA THR A 4 -12.55 0.85 1.92
C THR A 4 -11.15 0.73 2.49
N LEU A 5 -10.13 1.11 1.70
CA LEU A 5 -8.73 1.11 2.12
C LEU A 5 -8.38 2.34 2.98
N SER A 6 -9.11 3.44 2.84
CA SER A 6 -8.81 4.72 3.50
C SER A 6 -9.93 5.22 4.44
N GLY A 7 -11.10 4.57 4.45
CA GLY A 7 -12.18 4.86 5.39
C GLY A 7 -11.89 4.32 6.79
N ALA A 8 -11.60 5.19 7.75
CA ALA A 8 -11.45 4.82 9.15
C ALA A 8 -12.80 4.47 9.79
N ARG A 9 -12.84 3.40 10.60
CA ARG A 9 -14.05 2.99 11.34
C ARG A 9 -14.00 3.29 12.83
N THR A 10 -12.79 3.36 13.39
CA THR A 10 -12.52 3.60 14.82
C THR A 10 -11.30 4.50 14.97
N ASP A 11 -11.10 5.09 16.14
CA ASP A 11 -9.90 5.90 16.43
C ASP A 11 -8.59 5.08 16.33
N ALA A 12 -8.66 3.79 16.68
CA ALA A 12 -7.55 2.87 16.51
C ALA A 12 -7.18 2.66 15.04
N ASP A 13 -8.19 2.62 14.15
CA ASP A 13 -8.01 2.54 12.70
C ASP A 13 -7.42 3.85 12.16
N VAL A 14 -7.87 5.02 12.63
CA VAL A 14 -7.26 6.33 12.29
C VAL A 14 -5.78 6.35 12.66
N ALA A 15 -5.44 5.95 13.89
CA ALA A 15 -4.05 5.90 14.35
C ALA A 15 -3.22 4.89 13.55
N TRP A 16 -3.82 3.80 13.07
CA TRP A 16 -3.16 2.81 12.22
C TRP A 16 -2.88 3.36 10.83
N LEU A 17 -3.87 4.00 10.21
CA LEU A 17 -3.74 4.65 8.92
C LEU A 17 -2.65 5.74 8.96
N ALA A 18 -2.68 6.60 9.98
CA ALA A 18 -1.71 7.68 10.13
C ALA A 18 -0.27 7.17 10.25
N ARG A 19 0.00 6.21 11.15
CA ARG A 19 1.38 5.70 11.36
C ARG A 19 1.91 4.86 10.19
N ASN A 20 1.02 4.30 9.38
CA ASN A 20 1.37 3.51 8.20
C ASN A 20 1.34 4.31 6.88
N GLY A 21 1.23 5.65 6.98
CA GLY A 21 1.39 6.57 5.85
C GLY A 21 0.17 6.66 4.92
N TYR A 22 -1.02 6.28 5.38
CA TYR A 22 -2.25 6.38 4.58
C TYR A 22 -2.77 7.83 4.55
N PRO A 23 -3.22 8.30 3.38
CA PRO A 23 -3.70 9.66 3.24
C PRO A 23 -5.12 9.81 3.77
N SER A 24 -5.43 11.01 4.28
CA SER A 24 -6.81 11.43 4.45
C SER A 24 -7.48 11.60 3.08
N THR A 25 -8.81 11.58 3.03
CA THR A 25 -9.56 11.83 1.80
C THR A 25 -9.25 13.20 1.20
N GLU A 26 -9.03 14.21 2.05
CA GLU A 26 -8.64 15.56 1.62
C GLU A 26 -7.24 15.57 1.01
N ALA A 27 -6.25 14.94 1.68
CA ALA A 27 -4.89 14.85 1.14
C ALA A 27 -4.84 14.10 -0.20
N ALA A 28 -5.65 13.04 -0.35
CA ALA A 28 -5.82 12.33 -1.61
C ALA A 28 -6.38 13.22 -2.72
N ARG A 29 -7.42 14.01 -2.41
CA ARG A 29 -8.01 14.95 -3.36
C ARG A 29 -7.01 16.04 -3.78
N ASP A 30 -6.28 16.59 -2.83
CA ASP A 30 -5.31 17.65 -3.11
C ASP A 30 -4.13 17.15 -3.94
N ALA A 31 -3.63 15.94 -3.68
CA ALA A 31 -2.58 15.33 -4.50
C ALA A 31 -3.04 15.09 -5.94
N LEU A 32 -4.29 14.63 -6.12
CA LEU A 32 -4.89 14.48 -7.46
C LEU A 32 -5.03 15.81 -8.20
N LEU A 33 -5.36 16.91 -7.49
CA LEU A 33 -5.44 18.25 -8.06
C LEU A 33 -4.07 18.81 -8.46
N ARG A 34 -3.01 18.53 -7.69
CA ARG A 34 -1.63 18.89 -8.04
C ARG A 34 -1.10 18.09 -9.22
N GLY A 35 -1.57 16.86 -9.43
CA GLY A 35 -1.36 16.11 -10.67
C GLY A 35 0.10 15.85 -11.04
N GLY A 36 1.02 15.77 -10.07
CA GLY A 36 2.45 15.52 -10.32
C GLY A 36 3.32 16.78 -10.50
N THR A 37 2.80 17.98 -10.24
CA THR A 37 3.62 19.22 -10.32
C THR A 37 4.45 19.52 -9.07
N ARG A 38 4.62 18.55 -8.16
CA ARG A 38 5.40 18.73 -6.92
C ARG A 38 6.88 18.93 -7.25
N GLY A 39 7.61 19.68 -6.40
CA GLY A 39 9.07 19.70 -6.40
C GLY A 39 9.70 18.37 -5.97
N GLY A 40 10.97 18.41 -5.54
CA GLY A 40 11.67 17.23 -5.04
C GLY A 40 11.15 16.72 -3.70
N PHE A 41 11.50 15.48 -3.36
CA PHE A 41 11.17 14.86 -2.08
C PHE A 41 12.30 15.00 -1.04
N THR A 42 11.93 15.05 0.24
CA THR A 42 12.86 15.10 1.37
C THR A 42 12.75 13.86 2.26
N ALA A 43 13.78 13.60 3.07
CA ALA A 43 13.81 12.42 3.95
C ALA A 43 12.75 12.47 5.06
N GLN A 44 12.34 13.66 5.49
CA GLN A 44 11.34 13.89 6.54
C GLN A 44 9.93 13.50 6.06
N GLU A 45 9.70 13.47 4.75
CA GLU A 45 8.40 13.21 4.14
C GLU A 45 8.15 11.71 3.90
N ARG A 46 9.08 10.82 4.25
CA ARG A 46 8.97 9.36 3.95
C ARG A 46 7.76 8.66 4.58
N LEU A 47 7.14 9.27 5.58
CA LEU A 47 5.87 8.82 6.16
C LEU A 47 4.74 9.82 5.95
N ASP A 48 4.99 10.93 5.25
CA ASP A 48 3.95 11.89 4.86
C ASP A 48 3.08 11.28 3.75
N PRO A 49 1.78 11.03 4.04
CA PRO A 49 0.89 10.43 3.06
C PRO A 49 0.72 11.27 1.78
N ALA A 50 0.77 12.60 1.89
CA ALA A 50 0.63 13.49 0.74
C ALA A 50 1.83 13.37 -0.20
N ALA A 51 3.04 13.23 0.35
CA ALA A 51 4.25 13.00 -0.44
C ALA A 51 4.25 11.63 -1.13
N ILE A 52 3.79 10.57 -0.46
CA ILE A 52 3.68 9.23 -1.07
C ILE A 52 2.68 9.23 -2.24
N LEU A 53 1.54 9.92 -2.09
CA LEU A 53 0.59 10.13 -3.18
C LEU A 53 1.17 10.93 -4.35
N ASP A 54 1.88 12.02 -4.06
CA ASP A 54 2.52 12.82 -5.11
C ASP A 54 3.58 12.00 -5.85
N ALA A 55 4.32 11.12 -5.15
CA ALA A 55 5.25 10.16 -5.76
C ALA A 55 4.53 9.14 -6.63
N GLU A 56 3.37 8.62 -6.22
CA GLU A 56 2.54 7.76 -7.07
C GLU A 56 2.16 8.45 -8.38
N GLN A 57 1.65 9.69 -8.29
CA GLN A 57 1.26 10.45 -9.48
C GLN A 57 2.45 10.73 -10.39
N LEU A 58 3.61 11.10 -9.84
CA LEU A 58 4.85 11.30 -10.60
C LEU A 58 5.30 10.00 -11.27
N ALA A 59 5.28 8.87 -10.57
CA ALA A 59 5.70 7.59 -11.12
C ALA A 59 4.82 7.14 -12.30
N LEU A 60 3.51 7.40 -12.21
CA LEU A 60 2.54 7.03 -13.24
C LEU A 60 2.53 7.97 -14.45
N ARG A 61 2.73 9.28 -14.24
CA ARG A 61 2.50 10.30 -15.28
C ARG A 61 3.77 10.87 -15.88
N GLU A 62 4.85 10.97 -15.10
CA GLU A 62 6.07 11.71 -15.46
C GLU A 62 7.27 10.77 -15.61
N THR A 63 7.46 10.23 -16.83
CA THR A 63 8.55 9.28 -17.13
C THR A 63 9.94 9.80 -16.73
N SER A 64 10.19 11.10 -16.89
CA SER A 64 11.48 11.73 -16.58
C SER A 64 11.83 11.72 -15.08
N ARG A 65 10.81 11.68 -14.21
CA ARG A 65 10.95 11.73 -12.74
C ARG A 65 10.53 10.44 -12.05
N ARG A 66 10.19 9.40 -12.82
CA ARG A 66 9.75 8.12 -12.27
C ARG A 66 10.81 7.49 -11.37
N GLY A 67 12.09 7.55 -11.75
CA GLY A 67 13.19 7.01 -10.92
C GLY A 67 13.19 7.61 -9.52
N GLU A 68 13.19 8.96 -9.44
CA GLU A 68 13.11 9.71 -8.18
C GLU A 68 11.88 9.32 -7.34
N ALA A 69 10.71 9.22 -7.98
CA ALA A 69 9.48 8.84 -7.30
C ALA A 69 9.53 7.39 -6.76
N MET A 70 10.06 6.44 -7.54
CA MET A 70 10.20 5.05 -7.13
C MET A 70 11.23 4.89 -6.00
N GLU A 71 12.33 5.65 -6.03
CA GLU A 71 13.32 5.70 -4.95
C GLU A 71 12.71 6.27 -3.66
N PHE A 72 11.90 7.32 -3.77
CA PHE A 72 11.19 7.88 -2.62
C PHE A 72 10.19 6.89 -2.02
N LEU A 73 9.42 6.19 -2.86
CA LEU A 73 8.49 5.14 -2.42
C LEU A 73 9.22 3.97 -1.74
N ALA A 74 10.40 3.58 -2.25
CA ALA A 74 11.24 2.56 -1.64
C ALA A 74 11.72 3.01 -0.25
N ALA A 75 12.21 4.24 -0.13
CA ALA A 75 12.61 4.83 1.14
C ALA A 75 11.44 4.97 2.12
N SER A 76 10.22 5.21 1.62
CA SER A 76 9.00 5.29 2.41
C SER A 76 8.57 3.91 2.94
N ALA A 77 8.63 2.88 2.10
CA ALA A 77 8.42 1.49 2.53
C ALA A 77 9.46 1.06 3.56
N GLN A 78 10.74 1.42 3.35
CA GLN A 78 11.82 1.18 4.30
C GLN A 78 11.59 1.91 5.63
N ALA A 79 11.05 3.14 5.62
CA ALA A 79 10.68 3.86 6.84
C ALA A 79 9.54 3.17 7.61
N GLY A 80 8.75 2.33 6.94
CA GLY A 80 7.72 1.49 7.54
C GLY A 80 6.33 1.68 6.96
N SER A 81 6.16 2.55 5.95
CA SER A 81 4.87 2.81 5.32
C SER A 81 4.34 1.58 4.60
N ILE A 82 3.22 1.04 5.09
CA ILE A 82 2.47 -0.02 4.39
C ILE A 82 1.79 0.56 3.16
N TYR A 83 1.34 1.82 3.23
CA TYR A 83 0.72 2.49 2.09
C TYR A 83 1.68 2.60 0.89
N ALA A 84 2.98 2.81 1.12
CA ALA A 84 3.98 2.82 0.05
C ALA A 84 4.10 1.47 -0.68
N LEU A 85 3.96 0.34 0.03
CA LEU A 85 3.91 -1.00 -0.59
C LEU A 85 2.66 -1.14 -1.47
N GLU A 86 1.50 -0.68 -0.99
CA GLU A 86 0.28 -0.66 -1.79
C GLU A 86 0.40 0.26 -3.01
N THR A 87 1.11 1.38 -2.88
CA THR A 87 1.43 2.29 -3.99
C THR A 87 2.28 1.60 -5.05
N PHE A 88 3.34 0.87 -4.67
CA PHE A 88 4.10 0.06 -5.62
C PHE A 88 3.21 -0.93 -6.37
N ALA A 89 2.28 -1.56 -5.66
CA ALA A 89 1.34 -2.47 -6.31
C ALA A 89 0.47 -1.76 -7.36
N ARG A 90 -0.10 -0.60 -7.00
CA ARG A 90 -0.92 0.19 -7.95
C ARG A 90 -0.11 0.64 -9.17
N ILE A 91 1.14 1.05 -8.98
CA ILE A 91 2.03 1.43 -10.09
C ILE A 91 2.27 0.24 -11.03
N HIS A 92 2.57 -0.94 -10.49
CA HIS A 92 2.78 -2.12 -11.30
C HIS A 92 1.50 -2.65 -11.98
N ASP A 93 0.34 -2.50 -11.33
CA ASP A 93 -0.97 -2.86 -11.91
C ASP A 93 -1.34 -1.94 -13.09
N HIS A 94 -1.11 -0.62 -12.98
CA HIS A 94 -1.33 0.33 -14.07
C HIS A 94 -0.28 0.19 -15.18
N GLY A 95 0.93 -0.20 -14.79
CA GLY A 95 2.05 -0.44 -15.67
C GLY A 95 3.04 0.72 -15.71
N VAL A 96 4.30 0.34 -15.79
CA VAL A 96 5.42 1.27 -16.00
C VAL A 96 5.67 1.33 -17.51
N ASP A 97 5.66 2.52 -18.09
CA ASP A 97 5.76 2.72 -19.55
C ASP A 97 4.67 2.00 -20.36
N GLY A 98 3.47 1.89 -19.78
CA GLY A 98 2.32 1.26 -20.43
C GLY A 98 2.32 -0.27 -20.36
N ILE A 99 3.27 -0.88 -19.65
CA ILE A 99 3.34 -2.34 -19.48
C ILE A 99 3.00 -2.70 -18.03
N ALA A 100 1.82 -3.28 -17.84
CA ALA A 100 1.38 -3.82 -16.55
C ALA A 100 2.20 -5.05 -16.15
N ASP A 101 2.56 -5.14 -14.87
CA ASP A 101 3.19 -6.30 -14.25
C ASP A 101 2.32 -6.79 -13.08
N PRO A 102 1.28 -7.59 -13.37
CA PRO A 102 0.35 -8.05 -12.35
C PRO A 102 1.00 -8.98 -11.33
N LEU A 103 2.12 -9.62 -11.68
CA LEU A 103 2.87 -10.49 -10.77
C LEU A 103 3.58 -9.64 -9.70
N ARG A 104 4.33 -8.61 -10.11
CA ARG A 104 4.95 -7.66 -9.16
C ARG A 104 3.90 -6.94 -8.33
N ALA A 105 2.80 -6.51 -8.95
CA ALA A 105 1.73 -5.85 -8.22
C ALA A 105 1.15 -6.75 -7.11
N SER A 106 0.89 -8.02 -7.43
CA SER A 106 0.45 -9.02 -6.45
C SER A 106 1.49 -9.25 -5.34
N ALA A 107 2.78 -9.28 -5.68
CA ALA A 107 3.85 -9.43 -4.68
C ALA A 107 3.88 -8.26 -3.68
N TYR A 108 3.75 -7.02 -4.15
CA TYR A 108 3.70 -5.85 -3.26
C TYR A 108 2.42 -5.81 -2.41
N ARG A 109 1.27 -6.20 -2.96
CA ARG A 109 0.04 -6.38 -2.18
C ARG A 109 0.21 -7.40 -1.06
N LYS A 110 0.81 -8.56 -1.36
CA LYS A 110 1.12 -9.58 -0.35
C LYS A 110 2.16 -9.10 0.67
N ALA A 111 3.11 -8.26 0.29
CA ALA A 111 4.05 -7.66 1.24
C ALA A 111 3.32 -6.70 2.21
N ALA A 112 2.35 -5.92 1.72
CA ALA A 112 1.50 -5.08 2.56
C ALA A 112 0.61 -5.90 3.51
N GLU A 113 0.08 -7.04 3.03
CA GLU A 113 -0.67 -8.01 3.84
C GLU A 113 0.20 -8.58 4.97
N LEU A 114 1.43 -9.04 4.66
CA LEU A 114 2.38 -9.55 5.67
C LEU A 114 2.72 -8.50 6.74
N ARG A 115 2.60 -7.22 6.42
CA ARG A 115 2.79 -6.11 7.35
C ARG A 115 1.53 -5.72 8.14
N GLY A 116 0.37 -6.27 7.79
CA GLY A 116 -0.88 -6.13 8.55
C GLY A 116 -2.05 -5.47 7.82
N SER A 117 -1.92 -5.15 6.52
CA SER A 117 -3.04 -4.65 5.71
C SER A 117 -3.96 -5.79 5.25
N TRP A 118 -4.85 -6.25 6.14
CA TRP A 118 -5.86 -7.25 5.79
C TRP A 118 -6.87 -6.82 4.71
N PRO A 119 -7.23 -5.52 4.52
CA PRO A 119 -8.14 -5.14 3.45
C PRO A 119 -7.60 -5.45 2.06
N VAL A 120 -6.27 -5.40 1.88
CA VAL A 120 -5.61 -5.79 0.63
C VAL A 120 -5.76 -7.28 0.36
N ALA A 121 -5.69 -8.12 1.40
CA ALA A 121 -5.92 -9.56 1.29
C ALA A 121 -7.35 -9.86 0.81
N LEU A 122 -8.34 -9.13 1.34
CA LEU A 122 -9.75 -9.29 0.96
C LEU A 122 -10.10 -8.73 -0.42
N ALA A 123 -9.44 -7.66 -0.83
CA ALA A 123 -9.52 -7.16 -2.20
C ALA A 123 -8.78 -8.08 -3.22
N GLY A 124 -8.04 -9.06 -2.70
CA GLY A 124 -6.94 -9.77 -3.36
C GLY A 124 -7.29 -10.77 -4.46
N ASP A 125 -8.55 -11.08 -4.71
CA ASP A 125 -8.92 -12.12 -5.70
C ASP A 125 -9.24 -11.60 -7.10
N ARG A 126 -8.88 -10.34 -7.39
CA ARG A 126 -9.03 -9.74 -8.73
C ARG A 126 -7.87 -10.01 -9.68
N THR A 127 -6.87 -10.79 -9.28
CA THR A 127 -5.71 -11.05 -10.13
C THR A 127 -5.99 -12.21 -11.08
N THR A 128 -5.78 -11.99 -12.39
CA THR A 128 -5.82 -13.02 -13.44
C THR A 128 -4.64 -14.01 -13.38
N LEU A 129 -3.93 -14.06 -12.26
CA LEU A 129 -2.73 -14.86 -12.06
C LEU A 129 -3.09 -16.33 -11.89
N THR A 130 -2.30 -17.19 -12.53
CA THR A 130 -2.33 -18.65 -12.30
C THR A 130 -1.85 -18.99 -10.88
N ARG A 131 -2.17 -20.20 -10.38
CA ARG A 131 -1.68 -20.68 -9.07
C ARG A 131 -0.16 -20.61 -8.94
N GLN A 132 0.57 -20.94 -10.01
CA GLN A 132 2.03 -20.86 -10.02
C GLN A 132 2.51 -19.41 -9.84
N GLN A 133 1.88 -18.45 -10.52
CA GLN A 133 2.19 -17.03 -10.37
C GLN A 133 1.79 -16.49 -9.00
N GLN A 134 0.69 -16.96 -8.40
CA GLN A 134 0.33 -16.61 -7.03
C GLN A 134 1.40 -17.08 -6.03
N MET A 135 1.90 -18.31 -6.17
CA MET A 135 2.99 -18.82 -5.34
C MET A 135 4.27 -18.00 -5.55
N GLN A 136 4.60 -17.66 -6.80
CA GLN A 136 5.73 -16.80 -7.11
C GLN A 136 5.59 -15.40 -6.49
N ALA A 137 4.40 -14.78 -6.56
CA ALA A 137 4.13 -13.51 -5.91
C ALA A 137 4.31 -13.58 -4.38
N THR A 138 3.90 -14.67 -3.74
CA THR A 138 4.13 -14.89 -2.31
C THR A 138 5.63 -14.95 -1.99
N LEU A 139 6.42 -15.71 -2.75
CA LEU A 139 7.87 -15.77 -2.55
C LEU A 139 8.52 -14.39 -2.74
N MET A 140 8.10 -13.65 -3.76
CA MET A 140 8.56 -12.28 -4.00
C MET A 140 8.17 -11.34 -2.85
N ALA A 141 6.99 -11.47 -2.27
CA ALA A 141 6.55 -10.68 -1.12
C ALA A 141 7.48 -10.88 0.09
N HIS A 142 7.83 -12.13 0.42
CA HIS A 142 8.80 -12.42 1.46
C HIS A 142 10.19 -11.84 1.15
N GLN A 143 10.62 -11.91 -0.11
CA GLN A 143 11.89 -11.31 -0.54
C GLN A 143 11.89 -9.77 -0.41
N ILE A 144 10.77 -9.12 -0.73
CA ILE A 144 10.58 -7.67 -0.55
C ILE A 144 10.76 -7.31 0.92
N ILE A 145 10.03 -7.98 1.83
CA ILE A 145 10.14 -7.73 3.28
C ILE A 145 11.56 -7.98 3.79
N ALA A 146 12.18 -9.10 3.41
CA ALA A 146 13.55 -9.42 3.81
C ALA A 146 14.58 -8.39 3.30
N THR A 147 14.34 -7.78 2.14
CA THR A 147 15.20 -6.73 1.60
C THR A 147 15.05 -5.45 2.41
N LEU A 148 13.81 -5.03 2.69
CA LEU A 148 13.54 -3.87 3.54
C LEU A 148 14.12 -4.04 4.96
N ASP A 149 14.00 -5.22 5.54
CA ASP A 149 14.57 -5.52 6.86
C ASP A 149 16.09 -5.43 6.86
N ARG A 150 16.74 -5.96 5.82
CA ARG A 150 18.19 -5.87 5.64
C ARG A 150 18.65 -4.42 5.51
N GLU A 151 17.94 -3.62 4.71
CA GLU A 151 18.23 -2.19 4.52
C GLU A 151 18.03 -1.42 5.83
N ARG A 152 17.00 -1.73 6.61
CA ARG A 152 16.78 -1.13 7.92
C ARG A 152 17.87 -1.49 8.91
N GLN A 153 18.26 -2.76 8.98
CA GLN A 153 19.36 -3.22 9.82
C GLN A 153 20.69 -2.54 9.45
N ALA A 154 20.97 -2.37 8.16
CA ALA A 154 22.14 -1.63 7.68
C ALA A 154 22.14 -0.15 8.13
N ASN A 155 20.98 0.41 8.41
CA ASN A 155 20.78 1.77 8.93
C ASN A 155 20.55 1.81 10.46
N GLY A 156 20.79 0.70 11.18
CA GLY A 156 20.64 0.63 12.65
C GLY A 156 19.18 0.62 13.14
N LEU A 157 18.21 0.37 12.26
CA LEU A 157 16.80 0.28 12.60
C LEU A 157 16.37 -1.19 12.82
N PRO A 158 15.40 -1.45 13.71
CA PRO A 158 14.86 -2.79 13.88
C PRO A 158 14.11 -3.25 12.62
N PRO A 159 13.99 -4.58 12.38
CA PRO A 159 13.19 -5.10 11.28
C PRO A 159 11.73 -4.65 11.40
N LEU A 160 11.03 -4.68 10.27
CA LEU A 160 9.63 -4.34 10.16
C LEU A 160 8.79 -5.42 10.84
N GLY A 161 8.19 -5.07 11.99
CA GLY A 161 7.21 -5.94 12.65
C GLY A 161 5.88 -5.98 11.89
N ILE A 162 5.05 -6.96 12.25
CA ILE A 162 3.64 -7.00 11.84
C ILE A 162 2.89 -5.92 12.64
N ASP A 163 2.21 -5.01 11.94
CA ASP A 163 1.32 -4.00 12.53
C ASP A 163 -0.09 -4.22 11.95
N THR A 164 -0.85 -5.13 12.57
CA THR A 164 -2.16 -5.53 12.06
C THR A 164 -3.16 -4.38 12.15
N ARG A 165 -3.82 -4.07 11.03
CA ARG A 165 -4.89 -3.08 10.99
C ARG A 165 -6.05 -3.51 11.88
N PRO A 166 -6.53 -2.65 12.82
CA PRO A 166 -7.71 -2.94 13.63
C PRO A 166 -8.98 -3.22 12.80
N GLY A 167 -9.97 -3.86 13.40
CA GLY A 167 -11.30 -4.04 12.80
C GLY A 167 -11.49 -5.29 11.92
N LEU A 168 -10.52 -6.20 11.87
CA LEU A 168 -10.68 -7.49 11.18
C LEU A 168 -11.78 -8.34 11.82
N ASP A 169 -11.80 -8.44 13.15
CA ASP A 169 -12.79 -9.24 13.89
C ASP A 169 -14.21 -8.68 13.73
N GLU A 170 -14.35 -7.35 13.72
CA GLU A 170 -15.61 -6.63 13.49
C GLU A 170 -16.13 -6.87 12.07
N LEU A 171 -15.22 -6.96 11.08
CA LEU A 171 -15.59 -7.32 9.72
C LEU A 171 -16.08 -8.77 9.64
N ILE A 172 -15.35 -9.72 10.22
CA ILE A 172 -15.70 -11.15 10.21
C ILE A 172 -17.06 -11.38 10.90
N THR A 173 -17.30 -10.73 12.04
CA THR A 173 -18.56 -10.82 12.79
C THR A 173 -19.73 -10.13 12.07
N GLY A 174 -19.48 -9.00 11.39
CA GLY A 174 -20.47 -8.33 10.55
C GLY A 174 -20.90 -9.16 9.33
N ILE A 175 -19.99 -9.94 8.73
CA ILE A 175 -20.32 -10.89 7.65
C ILE A 175 -21.15 -12.06 8.20
N GLY A 176 -20.81 -12.57 9.39
CA GLY A 176 -21.53 -13.68 10.04
C GLY A 176 -22.96 -13.36 10.49
N THR A 177 -23.31 -12.08 10.66
CA THR A 177 -24.63 -11.63 11.15
C THR A 177 -25.57 -11.11 10.05
N GLY A 178 -25.08 -10.92 8.81
CA GLY A 178 -25.88 -10.42 7.67
C GLY A 178 -26.74 -11.46 6.92
N GLY A 179 -26.77 -12.72 7.35
CA GLY A 179 -27.48 -13.81 6.66
C GLY A 179 -28.93 -14.06 7.10
N GLY A 180 -29.47 -13.28 8.05
CA GLY A 180 -30.80 -13.53 8.64
C GLY A 180 -31.66 -12.28 8.67
N GLY A 181 -32.12 -11.80 7.51
CA GLY A 181 -32.96 -10.60 7.45
C GLY A 181 -33.63 -10.40 6.11
N GLY A 182 -34.33 -11.43 5.63
CA GLY A 182 -35.13 -11.32 4.40
C GLY A 182 -36.14 -12.44 4.28
N ALA A 183 -37.32 -12.27 4.88
CA ALA A 183 -38.58 -12.75 4.32
C ALA A 183 -39.72 -11.90 4.87
N PHE A 184 -40.52 -11.40 3.93
CA PHE A 184 -41.77 -10.66 4.09
C PHE A 184 -42.84 -11.45 4.85
#